data_AF-B9VHG1-F1
#
_entry.id   AF-B9VHG1-F1
#
_cell.length_a   1.000
_cell.length_b   1.000
_cell.length_c   1.000
_cell.angle_alpha   90.00
_cell.angle_beta   90.00
_cell.angle_gamma   90.00
#
_symmetry.space_group_name_H-M   'P 1'
#
loop_
_entity.id
_entity.type
_entity.pdbx_description
1 polymer ?
#
loop_
_entity_poly.entity_id
_entity_poly.type
_entity_poly.pdbx_seq_one_letter_code
_entity_poly.pdbx_strand_id
1 'polypeptide(L)' 'GRFQTFKGDLKWHHHNITYWIQNYSEDLPRDVIDDAFARAFAVWSAVTPLTFTRVYGLEADIVIQFGV' A
#
# COMPACT_ATOMS: atom_id res chain seq x y z
N GLY A 1 16.94 -14.10 12.14
CA GLY A 1 15.64 -14.57 11.59
C GLY A 1 15.81 -14.88 10.12
N ARG A 2 15.16 -15.92 9.60
CA ARG A 2 15.17 -16.28 8.18
C ARG A 2 13.87 -15.78 7.55
N PHE A 3 13.96 -15.04 6.46
CA PHE A 3 12.80 -14.62 5.67
C PHE A 3 12.81 -15.30 4.31
N GLN A 4 11.65 -15.32 3.64
CA GLN A 4 11.47 -15.83 2.29
C GLN A 4 11.05 -14.67 1.38
N THR A 5 11.44 -14.73 0.11
CA THR A 5 11.02 -13.80 -0.93
C THR A 5 10.40 -14.58 -2.08
N PHE A 6 9.60 -13.91 -2.91
CA PHE A 6 9.12 -14.51 -4.15
C PHE A 6 10.30 -14.86 -5.08
N LYS A 7 10.15 -15.93 -5.88
CA LYS A 7 11.16 -16.34 -6.86
C LYS A 7 11.13 -15.40 -8.08
N GLY A 8 12.30 -15.05 -8.59
CA GLY A 8 12.44 -14.12 -9.72
C GLY A 8 12.62 -12.66 -9.27
N ASP A 9 12.52 -11.73 -10.21
CA ASP A 9 12.68 -10.29 -9.95
C ASP A 9 11.34 -9.63 -9.62
N LEU A 10 10.66 -10.15 -8.61
CA LEU A 10 9.36 -9.67 -8.15
C LEU A 10 9.56 -8.59 -7.08
N LYS A 11 9.97 -7.41 -7.53
CA LYS A 11 10.12 -6.19 -6.72
C LYS A 11 9.77 -4.96 -7.55
N TRP A 12 9.46 -3.86 -6.88
CA TRP A 12 9.28 -2.58 -7.56
C TRP A 12 10.60 -2.09 -8.16
N HIS A 13 10.55 -1.63 -9.42
CA HIS A 13 11.70 -1.05 -10.14
C HIS A 13 11.77 0.47 -10.05
N HIS A 14 10.88 1.06 -9.24
CA HIS A 14 10.84 2.48 -8.93
C HIS A 14 10.57 2.64 -7.42
N HIS A 15 10.92 3.79 -6.85
CA HIS A 15 10.84 4.00 -5.40
C HIS A 15 9.56 4.69 -4.94
N ASN A 16 8.86 5.43 -5.80
CA ASN A 16 7.62 6.10 -5.43
C ASN A 16 6.41 5.25 -5.81
N ILE A 17 6.00 4.39 -4.89
CA ILE A 17 4.89 3.47 -5.09
C ILE A 17 3.58 4.22 -4.84
N THR A 18 2.68 4.18 -5.80
CA THR A 18 1.36 4.79 -5.68
C THR A 18 0.35 3.78 -5.16
N TYR A 19 -0.57 4.23 -4.30
CA TYR A 19 -1.66 3.39 -3.83
C TYR A 19 -3.01 4.09 -3.94
N TRP A 20 -4.06 3.30 -4.20
CA TRP A 20 -5.44 3.78 -4.26
C TRP A 20 -6.36 2.85 -3.46
N ILE A 21 -7.13 3.44 -2.55
CA ILE A 21 -8.22 2.77 -1.83
C ILE A 21 -9.48 2.91 -2.69
N GLN A 22 -9.84 1.83 -3.38
CA GLN A 22 -10.93 1.82 -4.36
C GLN A 22 -12.30 1.92 -3.70
N ASN A 23 -12.49 1.23 -2.57
CA ASN A 23 -13.69 1.27 -1.75
C ASN A 23 -13.31 1.19 -0.25
N TYR A 24 -14.30 1.38 0.61
CA TYR A 24 -14.14 1.38 2.05
C TYR A 24 -15.06 0.33 2.67
N SER A 25 -14.60 -0.32 3.75
CA SER A 25 -15.50 -1.07 4.62
C SER A 25 -16.46 -0.11 5.33
N GLU A 26 -17.68 -0.58 5.61
CA GLU A 26 -18.66 0.13 6.43
C GLU A 26 -18.37 0.02 7.93
N ASP A 27 -17.50 -0.90 8.34
CA ASP A 27 -17.18 -1.16 9.75
C ASP A 27 -16.44 0.02 10.43
N LEU A 28 -15.76 0.84 9.64
CA LEU A 28 -14.91 1.92 10.14
C LEU A 28 -15.10 3.22 9.34
N PRO A 29 -14.95 4.38 10.00
CA PRO A 29 -14.85 5.66 9.32
C PRO A 29 -13.72 5.67 8.27
N ARG A 30 -13.95 6.39 7.15
CA ARG A 30 -13.00 6.43 6.03
C ARG A 30 -11.65 7.03 6.41
N ASP A 31 -11.64 8.04 7.27
CA ASP A 31 -10.44 8.69 7.80
C ASP A 31 -9.62 7.72 8.65
N VAL A 32 -10.26 6.86 9.44
CA VAL A 32 -9.58 5.80 10.21
C VAL A 32 -8.95 4.78 9.27
N ILE A 33 -9.64 4.38 8.20
CA ILE A 33 -9.11 3.47 7.18
C ILE A 33 -7.91 4.11 6.45
N ASP A 34 -8.05 5.38 6.05
CA ASP A 34 -7.01 6.13 5.35
C ASP A 34 -5.73 6.26 6.19
N ASP A 35 -5.88 6.63 7.46
CA ASP A 35 -4.80 6.74 8.43
C ASP A 35 -4.16 5.37 8.76
N ALA A 36 -4.97 4.31 8.86
CA ALA A 36 -4.45 2.96 9.06
C ALA A 36 -3.55 2.51 7.90
N PHE A 37 -3.95 2.72 6.65
CA PHE A 37 -3.11 2.38 5.50
C PHE A 37 -1.87 3.29 5.40
N ALA A 38 -2.01 4.59 5.67
CA ALA A 38 -0.86 5.50 5.70
C ALA A 38 0.21 5.04 6.72
N ARG A 39 -0.21 4.64 7.94
CA ARG A 39 0.70 4.07 8.94
C ARG A 39 1.30 2.74 8.51
N ALA A 40 0.51 1.86 7.89
CA ALA A 40 1.01 0.58 7.41
C ALA A 40 2.11 0.77 6.36
N PHE A 41 1.96 1.73 5.45
CA PHE A 41 3.00 2.09 4.49
C PHE A 41 4.20 2.77 5.15
N ALA A 42 3.99 3.61 6.16
CA ALA A 42 5.06 4.27 6.90
C ALA A 42 6.07 3.28 7.52
N VAL A 43 5.58 2.12 8.01
CA VAL A 43 6.44 1.05 8.56
C VAL A 43 7.46 0.56 7.53
N TRP A 44 7.04 0.40 6.28
CA TRP A 44 7.92 -0.10 5.21
C TRP A 44 8.83 0.99 4.65
N SER A 45 8.35 2.22 4.49
CA SER A 45 9.17 3.34 4.04
C SER A 45 10.24 3.73 5.07
N ALA A 46 10.01 3.49 6.36
CA ALA A 46 10.98 3.83 7.41
C ALA A 46 12.31 3.05 7.31
N VAL A 47 12.31 1.91 6.63
CA VAL A 47 13.47 0.99 6.56
C VAL A 47 13.89 0.65 5.13
N THR A 48 13.33 1.35 4.14
CA THR A 48 13.65 1.15 2.72
C THR A 48 13.73 2.50 2.00
N PRO A 49 14.29 2.57 0.79
CA PRO A 49 14.21 3.77 -0.04
C PRO A 49 12.80 4.06 -0.59
N LEU A 50 11.80 3.21 -0.32
CA LEU A 50 10.47 3.34 -0.88
C LEU A 50 9.70 4.50 -0.23
N THR A 51 8.92 5.17 -1.05
CA THR A 51 7.92 6.16 -0.63
C THR A 51 6.55 5.72 -1.14
N PHE A 52 5.50 6.13 -0.44
CA PHE A 52 4.13 5.75 -0.76
C PHE A 52 3.27 7.00 -0.92
N THR A 53 2.67 7.15 -2.09
CA THR A 53 1.83 8.31 -2.41
C THR A 53 0.41 7.85 -2.72
N ARG A 54 -0.56 8.43 -2.01
CA ARG A 54 -1.96 8.15 -2.29
C ARG A 54 -2.40 8.84 -3.58
N VAL A 55 -3.06 8.08 -4.45
CA VAL A 55 -3.69 8.57 -5.68
C VAL A 55 -5.14 8.08 -5.76
N TYR A 56 -5.87 8.54 -6.77
CA TYR A 56 -7.30 8.27 -6.94
C TYR A 56 -7.60 7.77 -8.36
N GLY A 57 -7.16 6.55 -8.66
CA GLY A 57 -7.36 5.94 -9.98
C GLY A 57 -6.78 4.53 -10.11
N LEU A 58 -7.25 3.82 -11.14
CA LEU A 58 -6.87 2.43 -11.43
C LEU A 58 -5.40 2.25 -11.83
N GLU A 59 -4.71 3.33 -12.19
CA GLU A 59 -3.30 3.31 -12.59
C GLU A 59 -2.32 3.25 -11.40
N ALA A 60 -2.84 3.15 -10.17
CA ALA A 60 -2.00 2.99 -8.98
C ALA A 60 -1.23 1.66 -9.01
N ASP A 61 0.01 1.66 -8.53
CA ASP A 61 0.82 0.44 -8.39
C ASP A 61 0.15 -0.58 -7.45
N ILE A 62 -0.50 -0.09 -6.39
CA ILE A 62 -1.23 -0.89 -5.41
C ILE A 62 -2.70 -0.44 -5.36
N VAL A 63 -3.61 -1.30 -5.79
CA VAL A 63 -5.05 -1.10 -5.63
C VAL A 63 -5.53 -1.88 -4.42
N ILE A 64 -6.19 -1.19 -3.49
CA ILE A 64 -6.73 -1.74 -2.26
C ILE A 64 -8.25 -1.77 -2.38
N GLN A 65 -8.83 -2.95 -2.18
CA GLN A 65 -10.28 -3.16 -2.24
C GLN A 65 -10.73 -4.06 -1.07
N PHE A 66 -11.85 -3.70 -0.47
CA PHE A 66 -12.59 -4.53 0.46
C PHE A 66 -13.56 -5.41 -0.33
N GLY A 67 -13.42 -6.73 -0.16
CA GLY A 67 -14.36 -7.70 -0.70
C GLY A 67 -15.69 -7.69 0.04
N VAL A 68 -16.72 -8.21 -0.62
CA VAL A 68 -18.03 -8.51 -0.03
C VAL A 68 -18.06 -9.89 0.60
#